data_AF-A0A3M2H477-F1
#
_entry.id   AF-A0A3M2H477-F1
#
_cell.length_a   1.000
_cell.length_b   1.000
_cell.length_c   1.000
_cell.angle_alpha   90.00
_cell.angle_beta   90.00
_cell.angle_gamma   90.00
#
_symmetry.space_group_name_H-M   'P 1'
#
loop_
_entity.id
_entity.type
_entity.pdbx_description
1 polymer ?
#
loop_
_entity_poly.entity_id
_entity_poly.type
_entity_poly.pdbx_seq_one_letter_code
_entity_poly.pdbx_strand_id
1 'polypeptide(L)' 'MTSLAIPPLCTMCARRTGPMTCDAFPDGIPWSIFSSDVVHTSPVEGDRGLTAIVDADRLEAWLETRRRILGART' A
#
# COMPACT_ATOMS: atom_id res chain seq x y z
N MET A 1 -0.76 -20.28 13.37
CA MET A 1 -0.17 -18.99 12.99
C MET A 1 -1.12 -18.30 12.02
N THR A 2 -2.13 -17.60 12.53
CA THR A 2 -3.04 -16.84 11.66
C THR A 2 -2.46 -15.45 11.52
N SER A 3 -1.54 -15.27 10.57
CA SER A 3 -1.09 -13.93 10.20
C SER A 3 -2.29 -13.25 9.54
N LEU A 4 -2.88 -12.26 10.21
CA LEU A 4 -3.88 -11.39 9.60
C LEU A 4 -3.15 -10.53 8.58
N ALA A 5 -3.04 -11.04 7.35
CA ALA A 5 -2.38 -10.35 6.26
C ALA A 5 -3.16 -9.07 5.93
N ILE A 6 -2.58 -7.91 6.28
CA ILE A 6 -3.09 -6.63 5.82
C ILE A 6 -2.93 -6.61 4.29
N PRO A 7 -4.01 -6.44 3.51
CA PRO A 7 -3.89 -6.38 2.06
C PRO A 7 -3.01 -5.18 1.67
N PRO A 8 -2.11 -5.33 0.67
CA PRO A 8 -1.22 -4.26 0.28
C PRO A 8 -1.94 -3.02 -0.19
N LEU A 9 -1.43 -1.83 0.15
CA LEU A 9 -2.04 -0.54 -0.24
C LEU A 9 -2.26 -0.42 -1.75
N CYS A 10 -1.35 -1.00 -2.55
CA CYS A 10 -1.48 -0.99 -4.01
C CYS A 10 -2.76 -1.69 -4.51
N THR A 11 -3.32 -2.65 -3.76
CA THR A 11 -4.57 -3.35 -4.15
C THR A 11 -5.81 -2.45 -4.15
N MET A 12 -5.76 -1.34 -3.42
CA MET A 12 -6.82 -0.35 -3.33
C MET A 12 -6.48 0.99 -3.99
N CYS A 13 -5.28 1.12 -4.56
CA CYS A 13 -4.80 2.36 -5.16
C CYS A 13 -5.46 2.60 -6.53
N ALA A 14 -6.01 3.80 -6.75
CA ALA A 14 -6.64 4.19 -8.00
C ALA A 14 -5.67 4.28 -9.19
N ARG A 15 -4.35 4.36 -8.93
CA ARG A 15 -3.30 4.41 -9.96
C ARG A 15 -2.89 3.04 -10.50
N ARG A 16 -3.47 1.94 -9.98
CA ARG A 16 -3.08 0.58 -10.37
C ARG A 16 -3.58 0.28 -11.79
N THR A 17 -2.66 -0.09 -12.67
CA THR A 17 -2.95 -0.38 -14.08
C THR A 17 -2.82 -1.86 -14.43
N GLY A 18 -2.17 -2.66 -13.57
CA GLY A 18 -2.03 -4.10 -13.76
C GLY A 18 -1.70 -4.86 -12.47
N PRO A 19 -1.40 -6.17 -12.56
CA PRO A 19 -1.13 -7.01 -11.40
C PRO A 19 -0.01 -6.48 -10.50
N MET A 20 1.09 -6.04 -11.12
CA MET A 20 2.31 -5.55 -10.49
C MET A 20 2.73 -4.19 -11.08
N THR A 21 1.82 -3.41 -11.66
CA THR A 21 2.15 -2.15 -12.35
C THR A 21 1.14 -1.05 -12.00
N CYS A 22 1.61 0.20 -12.03
CA CYS A 22 0.81 1.40 -11.79
C CYS A 22 1.44 2.62 -12.48
N ASP A 23 0.78 3.78 -12.44
CA ASP A 23 1.32 5.02 -13.04
C ASP A 23 2.70 5.42 -12.49
N ALA A 24 2.92 5.17 -11.19
CA ALA A 24 4.17 5.46 -10.50
C ALA A 24 5.29 4.50 -10.91
N PHE A 25 4.95 3.22 -11.12
CA PHE A 25 5.87 2.14 -11.46
C PHE A 25 5.33 1.32 -12.64
N PRO A 26 5.41 1.82 -13.88
CA PRO A 26 4.86 1.08 -15.03
C PRO A 26 5.69 -0.15 -15.40
N ASP A 27 6.97 -0.16 -15.03
CA ASP A 27 7.88 -1.29 -15.29
C ASP A 27 7.83 -2.35 -14.19
N GLY A 28 7.10 -2.09 -13.10
CA GLY A 28 6.95 -3.02 -11.98
C GLY A 28 7.02 -2.33 -10.62
N ILE A 29 6.02 -2.57 -9.78
CA ILE A 29 5.99 -2.11 -8.39
C ILE A 29 7.10 -2.83 -7.61
N PRO A 30 8.01 -2.08 -6.93
CA PRO A 30 9.03 -2.68 -6.09
C PRO A 30 8.46 -3.65 -5.05
N TRP A 31 9.15 -4.76 -4.81
CA TRP A 31 8.65 -5.79 -3.89
C TRP A 31 8.35 -5.24 -2.50
N SER A 32 9.20 -4.37 -1.96
CA SER A 32 8.99 -3.72 -0.65
C SER A 32 7.68 -2.92 -0.56
N ILE A 33 7.21 -2.34 -1.66
CA ILE A 33 5.92 -1.64 -1.71
C ILE A 33 4.79 -2.66 -1.88
N PHE A 34 4.98 -3.67 -2.72
CA PHE A 34 3.99 -4.71 -2.97
C PHE A 34 3.74 -5.61 -1.74
N SER A 35 4.76 -5.90 -0.95
CA SER A 35 4.70 -6.64 0.32
C SER A 35 4.23 -5.79 1.50
N SER A 36 4.08 -4.48 1.32
CA SER A 36 3.80 -3.49 2.38
C SER A 36 4.90 -3.30 3.43
N ASP A 37 6.14 -3.69 3.13
CA ASP A 37 7.31 -3.30 3.93
C ASP A 37 7.51 -1.77 3.90
N VAL A 38 7.19 -1.14 2.77
CA VAL A 38 7.15 0.31 2.57
C VAL A 38 5.72 0.72 2.19
N VAL A 39 5.12 1.57 3.02
CA VAL A 39 3.79 2.13 2.76
C VAL A 39 3.94 3.34 1.83
N HIS A 40 3.46 3.25 0.60
CA HIS A 40 3.61 4.28 -0.44
C HIS A 40 2.63 5.48 -0.28
N THR A 41 2.56 6.02 0.94
CA THR A 41 1.79 7.24 1.29
C THR A 41 2.63 8.52 1.22
N SER A 42 3.89 8.41 0.82
CA SER A 42 4.83 9.52 0.62
C SER A 42 5.71 9.22 -0.58
N PRO A 43 6.29 10.24 -1.25
CA PRO A 43 7.14 10.02 -2.41
C PRO A 43 8.34 9.14 -2.06
N VAL A 44 8.68 8.22 -2.96
CA VAL A 44 9.85 7.34 -2.86
C VAL A 44 10.64 7.37 -4.16
N GLU A 45 11.92 6.99 -4.10
CA GLU A 45 12.77 6.97 -5.28
C GLU A 45 12.17 6.10 -6.40
N GLY A 46 12.12 6.64 -7.62
CA GLY A 46 11.63 5.94 -8.80
C GLY A 46 10.12 5.95 -9.03
N ASP A 47 9.32 6.55 -8.13
CA ASP A 47 7.84 6.56 -8.23
C ASP A 47 7.27 7.68 -9.14
N ARG A 48 8.14 8.39 -9.86
CA ARG A 48 7.80 9.54 -10.72
C ARG A 48 7.11 10.70 -9.97
N GLY A 49 7.33 10.79 -8.66
CA GLY A 49 6.69 11.76 -7.77
C GLY A 49 5.22 11.45 -7.46
N LEU A 50 4.73 10.24 -7.77
CA LEU A 50 3.34 9.86 -7.59
C LEU A 50 3.16 8.99 -6.35
N THR A 51 2.35 9.45 -5.41
CA THR A 51 1.94 8.66 -4.24
C THR A 51 0.64 7.91 -4.47
N ALA A 52 0.33 6.97 -3.59
CA ALA A 52 -0.94 6.26 -3.60
C ALA A 52 -2.14 7.22 -3.53
N ILE A 53 -3.14 6.96 -4.38
CA ILE A 53 -4.46 7.58 -4.27
C ILE A 53 -5.42 6.51 -3.77
N VAL A 54 -5.96 6.74 -2.58
CA VAL A 54 -7.04 5.96 -1.98
C VAL A 54 -8.12 6.93 -1.55
N ASP A 55 -9.39 6.52 -1.64
CA ASP A 55 -10.46 7.31 -1.05
C ASP A 55 -10.29 7.34 0.49
N ALA A 56 -10.75 8.42 1.11
CA ALA A 56 -10.54 8.68 2.53
C ALA A 56 -11.14 7.56 3.39
N ASP A 57 -12.32 7.06 3.03
CA ASP A 57 -13.01 6.00 3.76
C ASP A 57 -12.21 4.68 3.76
N ARG A 58 -11.61 4.31 2.63
CA ARG A 58 -10.73 3.13 2.51
C ARG A 58 -9.41 3.32 3.23
N LEU A 59 -8.84 4.54 3.22
CA LEU A 59 -7.62 4.84 3.97
C LEU A 59 -7.84 4.67 5.46
N GLU A 60 -8.92 5.24 6.00
CA GLU A 60 -9.27 5.12 7.42
C GLU A 60 -9.51 3.65 7.82
N ALA A 61 -10.27 2.90 7.01
CA ALA A 61 -10.50 1.47 7.25
C ALA A 61 -9.19 0.67 7.26
N TRP A 62 -8.26 1.00 6.36
CA TRP A 62 -6.94 0.35 6.28
C TRP A 62 -6.04 0.73 7.46
N LEU A 63 -5.99 2.00 7.84
CA LEU A 63 -5.22 2.49 9.00
C LEU A 63 -5.74 1.91 10.31
N GLU A 64 -7.05 1.81 10.47
CA GLU A 64 -7.67 1.20 11.66
C GLU A 64 -7.36 -0.30 11.74
N THR A 65 -7.51 -1.03 10.62
CA THR A 65 -7.14 -2.45 10.55
C THR A 65 -5.66 -2.65 10.92
N ARG A 66 -4.77 -1.81 10.39
CA ARG A 66 -3.34 -1.82 10.72
C ARG A 66 -3.08 -1.50 12.19
N ARG A 67 -3.74 -0.49 12.75
CA ARG A 67 -3.62 -0.10 14.18
C ARG A 67 -4.05 -1.24 15.09
N ARG A 68 -5.12 -1.95 14.78
CA ARG A 68 -5.56 -3.13 15.54
C ARG A 68 -4.54 -4.27 15.49
N ILE A 69 -4.02 -4.57 14.30
CA ILE A 69 -3.09 -5.69 14.12
C ILE A 69 -1.72 -5.40 14.74
N LEU A 70 -1.18 -4.19 14.59
CA LEU A 70 0.13 -3.80 15.11
C LEU A 70 0.08 -3.34 16.57
N GLY A 71 -1.02 -2.73 17.00
CA GLY A 71 -1.23 -2.24 18.37
C GLY A 71 -1.63 -3.32 19.38
N ALA A 72 -2.09 -4.49 18.92
CA ALA A 72 -2.34 -5.65 19.81
C ALA A 72 -1.05 -6.40 20.23
N ARG A 73 0.14 -5.84 19.96
CA ARG A 73 1.45 -6.41 20.32
C ARG A 73 2.14 -5.68 21.49
N THR A 74 1.42 -4.87 22.26
CA THR A 74 1.88 -4.28 23.54
C THR A 74 1.07 -4.82 24.70
#